data_AF-A0A552VC30-F1
#
_entry.id   AF-A0A552VC30-F1
#
_cell.length_a   1.000
_cell.length_b   1.000
_cell.length_c   1.000
_cell.angle_alpha   90.00
_cell.angle_beta   90.00
_cell.angle_gamma   90.00
#
_symmetry.space_group_name_H-M   'P 1'
#
loop_
_entity.id
_entity.type
_entity.pdbx_description
1 polymer ?
#
loop_
_entity_poly.entity_id
_entity_poly.type
_entity_poly.pdbx_seq_one_letter_code
_entity_poly.pdbx_strand_id
1 'polypeptide(L)'
;MSKATKTKHTKFGDLTYSEYSNLMAALSHKDLMTMDEATVFFDIGRARLQRIIQLPEVDFVVMSGKKKLIARERFRDYILAGKNINP
;
A
#
# COMPACT_ATOMS: atom_id res chain seq x y z
N MET A 1 16.06 -32.37 -7.89
CA MET A 1 16.49 -30.99 -7.59
C MET A 1 15.23 -30.16 -7.34
N SER A 2 14.84 -29.96 -6.08
CA SER A 2 13.72 -29.07 -5.74
C SER A 2 14.14 -27.64 -6.09
N LYS A 3 13.47 -26.99 -7.05
CA LYS A 3 13.71 -25.58 -7.34
C LYS A 3 13.24 -24.80 -6.12
N ALA A 4 14.15 -24.11 -5.43
CA ALA A 4 13.78 -23.22 -4.34
C ALA A 4 12.76 -22.19 -4.86
N THR A 5 11.53 -22.28 -4.37
CA THR A 5 10.46 -21.34 -4.73
C THR A 5 10.81 -19.99 -4.14
N LYS A 6 11.03 -18.98 -5.00
CA LYS A 6 11.27 -17.62 -4.52
C LYS A 6 10.02 -17.14 -3.77
N THR A 7 10.22 -16.53 -2.61
CA THR A 7 9.15 -15.94 -1.80
C THR A 7 9.40 -14.45 -1.60
N LYS A 8 8.35 -13.68 -1.34
CA LYS A 8 8.38 -12.27 -0.97
C LYS A 8 7.73 -12.10 0.39
N HIS A 9 8.48 -11.52 1.33
CA HIS A 9 7.96 -11.17 2.64
C HIS A 9 7.07 -9.93 2.53
N THR A 10 5.84 -10.02 3.03
CA THR A 10 4.87 -8.92 3.05
C THR A 10 4.20 -8.82 4.40
N LYS A 11 3.35 -7.81 4.60
CA LYS A 11 2.60 -7.69 5.85
C LYS A 11 1.57 -8.81 6.06
N PHE A 12 1.24 -9.55 5.00
CA PHE A 12 0.37 -10.72 5.02
C PHE A 12 1.14 -12.05 5.18
N GLY A 13 2.45 -11.99 5.40
CA GLY A 13 3.33 -13.15 5.52
C GLY A 13 4.22 -13.35 4.30
N ASP A 14 4.89 -14.51 4.26
CA ASP A 14 5.72 -14.93 3.13
C ASP A 14 4.83 -15.48 2.03
N LEU A 15 4.83 -14.80 0.88
CA LEU A 15 4.05 -15.19 -0.29
C LEU A 15 4.99 -15.73 -1.36
N THR A 16 4.58 -16.78 -2.05
CA THR A 16 5.19 -17.13 -3.34
C THR A 16 5.01 -15.99 -4.33
N TYR A 17 5.86 -15.92 -5.37
CA TYR A 17 5.69 -14.89 -6.40
C TYR A 17 4.33 -14.95 -7.11
N SER A 18 3.76 -16.16 -7.29
CA SER A 18 2.41 -16.32 -7.84
C SER A 18 1.34 -15.73 -6.92
N GLU A 19 1.41 -15.99 -5.62
CA GLU A 19 0.46 -15.43 -4.65
C GLU A 19 0.62 -13.91 -4.54
N TYR A 20 1.85 -13.41 -4.55
CA TYR A 20 2.11 -11.98 -4.58
C TYR A 20 1.54 -11.31 -5.84
N SER A 21 1.70 -11.92 -7.01
CA SER A 21 1.13 -11.41 -8.27
C SER A 21 -0.40 -11.38 -8.21
N ASN A 22 -1.04 -12.43 -7.69
CA ASN A 22 -2.49 -12.48 -7.53
C ASN A 22 -2.98 -11.42 -6.54
N LEU A 23 -2.25 -11.21 -5.44
CA LEU A 23 -2.53 -10.15 -4.49
C LEU A 23 -2.43 -8.76 -5.15
N MET A 24 -1.36 -8.48 -5.90
CA MET A 24 -1.21 -7.21 -6.62
C MET A 24 -2.37 -6.97 -7.59
N ALA A 25 -2.77 -7.99 -8.35
CA ALA A 25 -3.89 -7.91 -9.27
C ALA A 25 -5.20 -7.59 -8.53
N ALA A 26 -5.49 -8.30 -7.44
CA ALA A 26 -6.69 -8.04 -6.64
C ALA A 26 -6.70 -6.62 -6.05
N LEU A 27 -5.56 -6.14 -5.56
CA LEU A 27 -5.41 -4.77 -5.05
C LEU A 27 -5.56 -3.71 -6.15
N SER A 28 -5.13 -4.00 -7.38
CA SER A 28 -5.27 -3.11 -8.53
C SER A 28 -6.73 -2.87 -8.97
N HIS A 29 -7.70 -3.64 -8.44
CA HIS A 29 -9.12 -3.39 -8.67
C HIS A 29 -9.80 -2.60 -7.54
N LYS A 30 -9.10 -2.33 -6.43
CA LYS A 30 -9.66 -1.59 -5.29
C LYS A 30 -9.40 -0.09 -5.40
N ASP A 31 -10.44 0.71 -5.27
CA ASP A 31 -10.32 2.18 -5.21
C ASP A 31 -9.89 2.67 -3.82
N LEU A 32 -10.34 1.98 -2.78
CA LEU A 32 -10.01 2.26 -1.38
C LEU A 32 -9.21 1.09 -0.80
N MET A 33 -8.08 1.42 -0.17
CA MET A 33 -7.19 0.46 0.44
C MET A 33 -7.05 0.70 1.94
N THR A 34 -6.92 -0.35 2.71
CA THR A 34 -6.41 -0.25 4.08
C THR A 34 -4.94 0.16 4.07
N MET A 35 -4.43 0.62 5.22
CA MET A 35 -3.02 0.98 5.36
C MET A 35 -2.11 -0.21 5.02
N ASP A 36 -2.46 -1.43 5.41
CA ASP A 36 -1.65 -2.62 5.12
C ASP A 36 -1.64 -2.97 3.63
N GLU A 37 -2.80 -2.89 2.96
CA GLU A 37 -2.88 -3.07 1.52
C GLU A 37 -2.07 -2.01 0.76
N ALA A 38 -2.14 -0.75 1.19
CA ALA A 38 -1.39 0.34 0.58
C ALA A 38 0.13 0.17 0.77
N THR A 39 0.60 -0.32 1.93
CA THR A 39 2.03 -0.62 2.11
C THR A 39 2.54 -1.66 1.13
N VAL A 40 1.72 -2.67 0.84
CA VAL A 40 2.06 -3.76 -0.06
C VAL A 40 1.95 -3.33 -1.53
N PHE A 41 0.92 -2.57 -1.90
CA PHE A 41 0.68 -2.13 -3.27
C PHE A 41 1.65 -1.02 -3.74
N PHE A 42 1.91 -0.03 -2.89
CA PHE A 42 2.80 1.10 -3.20
C PHE A 42 4.26 0.85 -2.76
N ASP A 43 4.56 -0.33 -2.22
CA ASP A 43 5.87 -0.72 -1.69
C ASP A 43 6.43 0.35 -0.71
N ILE A 44 5.55 0.89 0.14
CA ILE A 44 5.88 1.92 1.13
C ILE A 44 5.88 1.35 2.54
N GLY A 45 6.91 1.67 3.32
CA GLY A 45 7.00 1.23 4.72
C GLY A 45 5.83 1.76 5.58
N ARG A 46 5.27 0.90 6.43
CA ARG A 46 4.12 1.23 7.30
C ARG A 46 4.33 2.48 8.14
N ALA A 47 5.49 2.62 8.77
CA ALA A 47 5.82 3.79 9.59
C ALA A 47 5.80 5.09 8.77
N ARG A 48 6.29 5.06 7.52
CA ARG A 48 6.30 6.22 6.63
C ARG A 48 4.87 6.58 6.21
N LEU A 49 4.09 5.58 5.80
CA LEU A 49 2.69 5.78 5.45
C LEU A 49 1.90 6.37 6.63
N GLN A 50 2.16 5.88 7.85
CA GLN A 50 1.51 6.37 9.06
C GLN A 50 1.83 7.84 9.38
N ARG A 51 3.05 8.31 9.10
CA ARG A 51 3.39 9.74 9.21
C ARG A 51 2.67 10.57 8.15
N ILE A 52 2.67 10.09 6.91
CA ILE A 52 2.04 10.77 5.78
C ILE A 52 0.54 10.99 6.03
N ILE A 53 -0.20 9.98 6.51
CA ILE A 53 -1.64 10.11 6.80
C ILE A 53 -1.98 11.03 8.00
N GLN A 54 -0.97 11.43 8.78
CA GLN A 54 -1.12 12.35 9.92
C GLN A 54 -0.84 13.80 9.52
N LEU A 55 -0.31 14.05 8.32
CA LEU A 55 -0.12 15.40 7.83
C LEU A 55 -1.49 16.09 7.65
N PRO A 56 -1.61 17.39 7.97
CA PRO A 56 -2.88 18.10 7.93
C PRO A 56 -3.45 18.28 6.52
N GLU A 57 -2.61 18.23 5.48
CA GLU A 57 -2.99 18.54 4.09
C GLU A 57 -2.94 17.30 3.17
N VAL A 58 -3.56 16.20 3.59
CA VAL A 58 -3.67 14.99 2.77
C VAL A 58 -5.12 14.73 2.37
N ASP A 59 -5.36 14.66 1.06
CA ASP A 59 -6.68 14.54 0.43
C ASP A 59 -7.01 13.10 -0.02
N PHE A 60 -6.07 12.16 0.18
CA PHE A 60 -6.22 10.75 -0.13
C PHE A 60 -6.70 9.90 1.06
N VAL A 61 -6.86 10.47 2.26
CA VAL A 61 -7.36 9.73 3.44
C VAL A 61 -8.89 9.84 3.50
N VAL A 62 -9.55 8.69 3.53
CA VAL A 62 -11.02 8.58 3.65
C VAL A 62 -11.38 7.89 4.95
N MET A 63 -12.34 8.45 5.69
CA MET A 63 -12.87 7.82 6.89
C MET A 63 -14.00 6.87 6.54
N SER A 64 -13.87 5.59 6.93
CA SER A 64 -14.92 4.58 6.87
C SER A 64 -15.26 4.14 8.29
N GLY A 65 -16.19 4.86 8.93
CA GLY A 65 -16.49 4.72 10.36
C GLY A 65 -15.26 5.10 11.20
N LYS A 66 -14.74 4.14 11.98
CA LYS A 66 -13.52 4.32 12.80
C LYS A 66 -12.21 4.03 12.07
N LYS A 67 -12.27 3.51 10.84
CA LYS A 67 -11.08 3.10 10.06
C LYS A 67 -10.70 4.18 9.05
N LYS A 68 -9.39 4.43 8.92
CA LYS A 68 -8.80 5.23 7.85
C LYS A 68 -8.50 4.33 6.65
N LEU A 69 -9.01 4.72 5.49
CA LEU A 69 -8.72 4.11 4.19
C LEU A 69 -7.94 5.11 3.33
N ILE A 70 -7.23 4.59 2.34
CA ILE A 70 -6.43 5.34 1.38
C ILE A 70 -7.08 5.23 0.01
N ALA A 71 -7.46 6.37 -0.57
CA ALA A 71 -7.90 6.47 -1.95
C ALA A 71 -6.71 6.27 -2.88
N ARG A 72 -6.73 5.18 -3.65
CA ARG A 72 -5.58 4.72 -4.44
C ARG A 72 -5.12 5.75 -5.47
N GLU A 73 -6.05 6.26 -6.28
CA GLU A 73 -5.73 7.24 -7.33
C GLU A 73 -5.10 8.52 -6.75
N ARG A 74 -5.73 9.10 -5.72
CA ARG A 74 -5.22 10.32 -5.08
C ARG A 74 -3.87 10.11 -4.41
N PHE A 75 -3.67 8.96 -3.76
CA PHE A 75 -2.38 8.65 -3.14
C PHE A 75 -1.29 8.40 -4.19
N ARG A 76 -1.64 7.80 -5.33
CA ARG A 76 -0.75 7.68 -6.48
C ARG A 76 -0.32 9.06 -6.99
N ASP A 77 -1.27 9.97 -7.19
CA ASP A 77 -1.00 11.35 -7.61
C ASP A 77 -0.11 12.09 -6.60
N TYR A 78 -0.38 11.90 -5.30
CA TYR A 78 0.45 12.45 -4.22
C TYR A 78 1.90 11.96 -4.29
N ILE A 79 2.12 10.66 -4.55
CA ILE A 79 3.47 10.09 -4.73
C ILE A 79 4.14 10.64 -5.98
N LEU A 80 3.42 10.68 -7.12
CA LEU A 80 3.96 11.16 -8.40
C LEU A 80 4.31 12.65 -8.36
N ALA A 81 3.57 13.45 -7.58
CA ALA A 81 3.87 14.85 -7.32
C ALA A 81 5.13 15.07 -6.46
N GLY A 82 5.79 14.00 -6.00
CA GLY A 82 6.99 14.08 -5.17
C GLY A 82 6.73 14.60 -3.75
N LYS A 83 5.47 14.73 -3.34
CA LYS A 83 5.08 15.23 -2.02
C LYS A 83 5.42 14.25 -0.89
N ASN A 84 5.79 13.01 -1.23
CA ASN A 84 6.30 12.04 -0.28
C ASN A 84 7.82 12.14 -0.05
N ILE A 85 8.56 12.92 -0.87
CA ILE A 85 10.03 12.91 -0.89
C ILE A 85 10.64 13.65 0.32
N ASN A 86 9.87 14.45 1.07
CA ASN A 86 10.22 14.94 2.41
C ASN A 86 8.97 15.46 3.16
N PRO A 87 8.74 14.98 4.40
CA PRO A 87 8.85 15.90 5.54
C PRO A 87 9.99 15.54 6.49
#